data_AF-A0A8S0SC73-F1
#
_entry.id   AF-A0A8S0SC73-F1
#
_cell.length_a   1.000
_cell.length_b   1.000
_cell.length_c   1.000
_cell.angle_alpha   90.00
_cell.angle_beta   90.00
_cell.angle_gamma   90.00
#
_symmetry.space_group_name_H-M   'P 1'
#
loop_
_entity.id
_entity.type
_entity.pdbx_description
1 polymer ?
#
loop_
_entity_poly.entity_id
_entity_poly.type
_entity_poly.pdbx_seq_one_letter_code
_entity_poly.pdbx_strand_id
1 'polypeptide(L)' 'MRRIGVPEPYEKLKELTGGRAVTKESIRGFIKGLDVPTEAKTGLLNMTPDSYVGAAVELAESIEMAI' A
#
# COMPACT_ATOMS: atom_id res chain seq x y z
N MET A 1 -7.78 0.45 4.08
CA MET A 1 -8.38 1.39 5.06
C MET A 1 -9.65 2.03 4.53
N ARG A 2 -9.61 2.94 3.54
CA ARG A 2 -10.82 3.58 2.96
C ARG A 2 -11.89 2.59 2.48
N ARG A 3 -11.48 1.60 1.67
CA ARG A 3 -12.37 0.55 1.12
C ARG A 3 -13.21 -0.18 2.17
N ILE A 4 -12.70 -0.28 3.39
CA ILE A 4 -13.27 -1.06 4.49
C ILE A 4 -13.72 -0.17 5.66
N GLY A 5 -13.87 1.14 5.43
CA GLY A 5 -14.46 2.05 6.41
C GLY A 5 -13.61 2.38 7.64
N VAL A 6 -12.29 2.18 7.60
CA VAL A 6 -11.41 2.59 8.71
C VAL A 6 -11.51 4.10 8.89
N PRO A 7 -11.80 4.62 10.10
CA PRO A 7 -11.87 6.05 10.37
C PRO A 7 -10.55 6.76 10.08
N GLU A 8 -10.63 7.98 9.55
CA GLU A 8 -9.48 8.89 9.33
C GLU A 8 -8.26 8.19 8.70
N PRO A 9 -8.46 7.48 7.57
CA PRO A 9 -7.46 6.56 7.05
C PRO A 9 -6.23 7.28 6.47
N TYR A 10 -6.39 8.55 6.09
CA TYR A 10 -5.28 9.37 5.60
C TYR A 10 -4.43 9.88 6.76
N GLU A 11 -5.09 10.38 7.81
CA GLU A 11 -4.48 10.95 9.00
C GLU A 11 -3.65 9.91 9.75
N LYS A 12 -4.20 8.71 9.94
CA LYS A 12 -3.46 7.56 10.54
C LYS A 12 -2.17 7.24 9.79
N LEU A 13 -2.18 7.31 8.46
CA LEU A 13 -0.98 7.07 7.67
C LEU A 13 -0.02 8.27 7.71
N LYS A 14 -0.57 9.49 7.68
CA LYS A 14 0.21 10.73 7.78
C LYS A 14 0.97 10.82 9.10
N GLU A 15 0.37 10.40 10.20
CA GLU A 15 1.05 10.31 11.51
C GLU A 15 2.23 9.34 11.46
N LEU A 16 2.13 8.24 10.70
CA LEU A 16 3.23 7.31 10.49
C LEU A 16 4.38 7.93 9.68
N THR A 17 4.06 8.67 8.62
CA THR A 17 5.05 9.12 7.64
C THR A 17 5.53 10.57 7.84
N GLY A 18 4.87 11.34 8.71
CA GLY A 18 5.16 12.76 8.92
C GLY A 18 6.48 12.98 9.64
N GLY A 19 7.40 13.71 8.99
CA GLY A 19 8.64 14.20 9.62
C GLY A 19 9.65 13.12 10.02
N ARG A 20 9.47 11.86 9.61
CA ARG A 20 10.36 10.74 9.93
C ARG A 20 10.60 9.82 8.75
N ALA A 21 11.73 9.12 8.77
CA ALA A 21 12.03 8.10 7.78
C ALA A 21 11.02 6.94 7.89
N VAL A 22 10.52 6.51 6.74
CA VAL A 22 9.62 5.37 6.63
C VAL A 22 10.47 4.13 6.34
N THR A 23 10.38 3.11 7.19
CA THR A 23 11.12 1.85 7.02
C THR A 23 10.15 0.70 6.78
N LYS A 24 10.68 -0.43 6.30
CA LYS A 24 9.91 -1.66 6.13
C LYS A 24 9.29 -2.11 7.45
N GLU A 25 10.03 -1.99 8.55
CA GLU A 25 9.60 -2.36 9.89
C GLU A 25 8.46 -1.46 10.37
N SER A 26 8.56 -0.15 10.16
CA SER A 26 7.53 0.80 10.61
C SER A 26 6.21 0.61 9.85
N ILE A 27 6.27 0.40 8.53
CA ILE A 27 5.10 0.09 7.70
C ILE A 27 4.47 -1.25 8.12
N ARG A 28 5.28 -2.31 8.31
CA ARG A 28 4.76 -3.62 8.69
C ARG A 28 4.14 -3.60 10.09
N GLY A 29 4.73 -2.85 11.03
CA GLY A 29 4.16 -2.63 12.36
C GLY A 29 2.81 -1.94 12.27
N PHE A 30 2.71 -0.87 11.48
CA PHE A 30 1.45 -0.17 11.22
C PHE A 30 0.37 -1.09 10.66
N ILE A 31 0.67 -1.85 9.60
CA ILE A 31 -0.29 -2.77 8.96
C ILE A 31 -0.80 -3.84 9.94
N LYS A 32 0.08 -4.41 10.76
CA LYS A 32 -0.30 -5.42 11.77
C LYS A 32 -1.27 -4.85 12.80
N GLY A 33 -1.08 -3.58 13.20
CA GLY A 33 -1.90 -2.88 14.18
C GLY A 33 -3.25 -2.37 13.65
N LEU A 34 -3.52 -2.46 12.35
CA LEU A 34 -4.82 -2.05 11.79
C LEU A 34 -5.94 -3.01 12.22
N ASP A 35 -7.09 -2.50 12.60
CA ASP A 35 -8.29 -3.31 12.83
C ASP A 35 -9.02 -3.58 11.51
N VAL A 36 -8.49 -4.55 10.75
CA VAL A 36 -8.95 -4.89 9.40
C VAL A 36 -8.86 -6.41 9.18
N PRO A 37 -9.64 -6.99 8.25
CA PRO A 37 -9.59 -8.42 7.98
C PRO A 37 -8.18 -8.91 7.62
N THR A 38 -7.83 -10.12 8.06
CA THR A 38 -6.51 -10.72 7.84
C THR A 38 -6.12 -10.75 6.36
N GLU A 39 -7.05 -11.07 5.47
CA GLU A 39 -6.83 -11.06 4.02
C GLU A 39 -6.35 -9.69 3.51
N ALA A 40 -6.96 -8.61 4.00
CA ALA A 40 -6.55 -7.25 3.66
C ALA A 40 -5.14 -6.92 4.20
N LYS A 41 -4.77 -7.43 5.39
CA LYS A 41 -3.40 -7.28 5.92
C LYS A 41 -2.40 -8.05 5.07
N THR A 42 -2.71 -9.30 4.70
CA THR A 42 -1.83 -10.15 3.91
C THR A 42 -1.47 -9.50 2.58
N GLY A 43 -2.47 -8.97 1.86
CA GLY A 43 -2.23 -8.23 0.62
C GLY A 43 -1.23 -7.08 0.83
N LEU A 44 -1.48 -6.22 1.82
CA LEU A 44 -0.60 -5.09 2.14
C LEU A 44 0.81 -5.53 2.57
N LEU A 45 0.94 -6.65 3.28
CA LEU A 45 2.23 -7.17 3.77
C LEU A 45 3.09 -7.82 2.67
N ASN A 46 2.49 -8.18 1.54
CA ASN A 46 3.18 -8.75 0.38
C ASN A 46 3.65 -7.69 -0.62
N MET A 47 3.19 -6.44 -0.48
CA MET A 47 3.58 -5.35 -1.37
C MET A 47 4.98 -4.82 -1.03
N THR A 48 5.70 -4.42 -2.07
CA THR A 48 6.98 -3.69 -1.97
C THR A 48 6.92 -2.42 -2.80
N PRO A 49 7.84 -1.45 -2.59
CA PRO A 49 7.94 -0.28 -3.47
C PRO A 49 8.07 -0.67 -4.95
N ASP A 50 8.91 -1.65 -5.25
CA ASP A 50 9.17 -2.12 -6.62
C ASP A 50 7.95 -2.81 -7.25
N SER A 51 7.13 -3.50 -6.44
CA SER A 51 5.93 -4.17 -6.93
C SER A 51 4.71 -3.24 -7.00
N TYR A 52 4.77 -2.06 -6.37
CA TYR A 52 3.63 -1.14 -6.27
C TYR A 52 3.59 -0.14 -7.44
N VAL A 53 3.62 -0.67 -8.67
CA VAL A 53 3.60 0.13 -9.91
C VAL A 53 2.21 0.20 -10.57
N GLY A 54 1.21 -0.49 -10.03
CA GLY A 54 -0.14 -0.52 -10.62
C GLY A 54 -0.14 -1.16 -12.01
N ALA A 55 -0.91 -0.60 -12.95
CA ALA A 55 -1.04 -1.10 -14.31
C ALA A 55 0.13 -0.72 -15.24
N ALA A 56 1.28 -0.30 -14.71
CA ALA A 56 2.37 0.24 -15.51
C ALA A 56 2.88 -0.74 -16.59
N VAL A 57 3.06 -2.02 -16.24
CA VAL A 57 3.55 -3.05 -17.16
C VAL A 57 2.52 -3.32 -18.26
N GLU A 58 1.26 -3.53 -17.89
CA GLU A 58 0.16 -3.79 -18.84
C GLU A 58 0.00 -2.64 -19.84
N LEU A 59 0.09 -1.40 -19.37
CA LEU A 59 0.00 -0.22 -20.23
C LEU A 59 1.19 -0.12 -21.18
N ALA A 60 2.41 -0.44 -20.74
CA ALA A 60 3.59 -0.43 -21.60
C ALA A 60 3.50 -1.48 -22.72
N GLU A 61 3.13 -2.72 -22.39
CA GLU A 61 2.95 -3.81 -23.35
C GLU A 61 1.84 -3.50 -24.36
N SER A 62 0.75 -2.85 -23.92
CA SER A 62 -0.36 -2.46 -24.80
C SER A 62 0.05 -1.51 -25.91
N ILE A 63 1.07 -0.66 -25.68
CA ILE A 63 1.63 0.25 -26.69
C ILE A 63 2.48 -0.54 -27.68
N GLU A 64 3.34 -1.45 -27.20
CA GLU A 64 4.20 -2.27 -28.07
C GLU A 64 3.39 -3.19 -28.98
N MET A 65 2.26 -3.74 -28.49
CA MET A 65 1.37 -4.59 -29.29
C MET A 65 0.54 -3.83 -30.34
N ALA A 66 0.38 -2.52 -30.17
CA ALA A 66 -0.39 -1.67 -31.08
C ALA A 66 0.45 -1.14 -32.26
N ILE A 67 1.76 -1.42 -32.27
CA ILE A 67 2.74 -1.03 -33.29
C ILE A 67 3.03 -2.23 -34.19
#